data_AF-A0A267M9Q5-F1
#
_entry.id   AF-A0A267M9Q5-F1
#
_cell.length_a   1.000
_cell.length_b   1.000
_cell.length_c   1.000
_cell.angle_alpha   90.00
_cell.angle_beta   90.00
_cell.angle_gamma   90.00
#
_symmetry.space_group_name_H-M   'P 1'
#
loop_
_entity.id
_entity.type
_entity.pdbx_description
1 polymer ?
#
loop_
_entity_poly.entity_id
_entity_poly.type
_entity_poly.pdbx_seq_one_letter_code
_entity_poly.pdbx_strand_id
1 'polypeptide(L)'
;MPIPTASKTKNDANSALDTTAAAAKQAIDKTSGLTADQKQAAKDQIDQAVTAAKDNINKASDDTGVAAATDAGKLAIDKVSANAAIDGALAEKNNSIDTAPNLTDGDKQSVKEQAKKAADSAKTAISKASTVGDVNKAQTTGVENINKVSIPAQSDAKQDAINAINDAATAKKGAINGTDLTAEEKTALVNKAQKLADDAIADINKATTNDAVNTAKENGVETINNVNVPDTSATKDAAKDAIDKAAKTKDAAIDASNLTAEEKADLKQTVAGEVNKAKAAIDAATKDADVNTAQTNGEKAIDAVEIPASAAKTDAKNAIDQAAKTKDDAIDASNLTAEEKADLKKTVAAAANEAKDNIEAGTLDTAE
;
A
#
# COMPACT_ATOMS: atom_id res chain seq x y z
N MET A 1 -27.58 -93.02 26.53
CA MET A 1 -27.67 -91.65 25.99
C MET A 1 -26.25 -91.21 25.63
N PRO A 2 -25.97 -90.74 24.41
CA PRO A 2 -24.66 -90.19 24.08
C PRO A 2 -24.40 -88.97 24.95
N ILE A 3 -23.24 -88.90 25.58
CA ILE A 3 -22.80 -87.71 26.30
C ILE A 3 -22.58 -86.62 25.25
N PRO A 4 -23.19 -85.43 25.38
CA PRO A 4 -22.96 -84.34 24.43
C PRO A 4 -21.47 -83.98 24.38
N THR A 5 -20.88 -84.01 23.19
CA THR A 5 -19.47 -83.66 22.97
C THR A 5 -19.25 -82.17 22.71
N ALA A 6 -20.33 -81.38 22.58
CA ALA A 6 -20.29 -79.94 22.35
C ALA A 6 -21.18 -79.20 23.36
N SER A 7 -20.71 -78.07 23.88
CA SER A 7 -21.47 -77.17 24.76
C SER A 7 -22.29 -76.20 23.93
N LYS A 8 -23.62 -76.24 24.09
CA LYS A 8 -24.54 -75.29 23.44
C LYS A 8 -24.20 -73.84 23.83
N THR A 9 -23.95 -73.57 25.12
CA THR A 9 -23.63 -72.23 25.61
C THR A 9 -22.37 -71.65 24.94
N LYS A 10 -21.31 -72.47 24.80
CA LYS A 10 -20.07 -72.04 24.14
C LYS A 10 -20.27 -71.78 22.64
N ASN A 11 -21.06 -72.62 21.97
CA ASN A 11 -21.39 -72.43 20.56
C ASN A 11 -22.19 -71.15 20.33
N ASP A 12 -23.22 -70.90 21.15
CA ASP A 12 -24.04 -69.70 21.06
C ASP A 12 -23.20 -68.43 21.32
N ALA A 13 -22.29 -68.47 22.30
CA ALA A 13 -21.34 -67.40 22.58
C ALA A 13 -20.38 -67.10 21.41
N ASN A 14 -19.83 -68.15 20.78
CA ASN A 14 -18.98 -68.01 19.61
C ASN A 14 -19.73 -67.39 18.43
N SER A 15 -20.97 -67.82 18.16
CA SER A 15 -21.81 -67.22 17.11
C SER A 15 -22.15 -65.76 17.41
N ALA A 16 -22.38 -65.40 18.67
CA ALA A 16 -22.59 -64.01 19.07
C ALA A 16 -21.36 -63.13 18.80
N LEU A 17 -20.14 -63.62 19.08
CA LEU A 17 -18.90 -62.91 18.75
C LEU A 17 -18.70 -62.75 17.25
N ASP A 18 -18.96 -63.80 16.46
CA ASP A 18 -18.86 -63.72 14.99
C ASP A 18 -19.83 -62.69 14.42
N THR A 19 -21.05 -62.62 14.97
CA THR A 19 -22.04 -61.61 14.60
C THR A 19 -21.57 -60.19 14.95
N THR A 20 -21.04 -59.99 16.16
CA THR A 20 -20.49 -58.70 16.59
C THR A 20 -19.29 -58.28 15.74
N ALA A 21 -18.37 -59.19 15.45
CA ALA A 21 -17.21 -58.93 14.62
C ALA A 21 -17.60 -58.56 13.18
N ALA A 22 -18.55 -59.28 12.57
CA ALA A 22 -19.05 -58.97 11.24
C ALA A 22 -19.66 -57.56 11.18
N ALA A 23 -20.43 -57.16 12.20
CA ALA A 23 -21.00 -55.82 12.29
C ALA A 23 -19.90 -54.75 12.44
N ALA A 24 -18.92 -54.96 13.30
CA ALA A 24 -17.80 -54.04 13.50
C ALA A 24 -16.93 -53.88 12.23
N LYS A 25 -16.64 -54.96 11.51
CA LYS A 25 -15.92 -54.89 10.23
C LYS A 25 -16.70 -54.12 9.18
N GLN A 26 -18.02 -54.29 9.11
CA GLN A 26 -18.88 -53.49 8.22
C GLN A 26 -18.90 -52.00 8.61
N ALA A 27 -18.84 -51.68 9.90
CA ALA A 27 -18.72 -50.30 10.36
C ALA A 27 -17.38 -49.67 9.95
N ILE A 28 -16.28 -50.42 10.06
CA ILE A 28 -14.95 -50.00 9.58
C ILE A 28 -14.95 -49.77 8.07
N ASP A 29 -15.59 -50.66 7.30
CA ASP A 29 -15.72 -50.49 5.85
C ASP A 29 -16.40 -49.18 5.47
N LYS A 30 -17.41 -48.79 6.25
CA LYS A 30 -18.15 -47.53 6.08
C LYS A 30 -17.46 -46.31 6.69
N THR A 31 -16.36 -46.50 7.43
CA THR A 31 -15.64 -45.39 8.05
C THR A 31 -14.92 -44.61 6.96
N SER A 32 -15.27 -43.34 6.83
CA SER A 32 -14.63 -42.41 5.91
C SER A 32 -13.28 -41.91 6.47
N GLY A 33 -12.44 -41.34 5.61
CA GLY A 33 -11.11 -40.82 5.99
C GLY A 33 -10.00 -41.88 6.11
N LEU A 34 -10.32 -43.15 6.35
CA LEU A 34 -9.33 -44.24 6.40
C LEU A 34 -8.98 -44.80 5.01
N THR A 35 -7.69 -45.10 4.80
CA THR A 35 -7.22 -45.87 3.63
C THR A 35 -7.64 -47.33 3.71
N ALA A 36 -7.56 -48.04 2.58
CA ALA A 36 -7.85 -49.48 2.54
C ALA A 36 -6.97 -50.28 3.52
N ASP A 37 -5.67 -49.95 3.59
CA ASP A 37 -4.72 -50.61 4.49
C ASP A 37 -5.04 -50.33 5.97
N GLN A 38 -5.43 -49.10 6.30
CA GLN A 38 -5.85 -48.76 7.66
C GLN A 38 -7.13 -49.50 8.07
N LYS A 39 -8.10 -49.60 7.15
CA LYS A 39 -9.31 -50.40 7.36
C LYS A 39 -8.97 -51.87 7.55
N GLN A 40 -8.06 -52.41 6.74
CA GLN A 40 -7.64 -53.80 6.83
C GLN A 40 -6.94 -54.08 8.17
N ALA A 41 -6.01 -53.23 8.59
CA ALA A 41 -5.32 -53.36 9.87
C ALA A 41 -6.30 -53.37 11.06
N ALA A 42 -7.34 -52.52 11.04
CA ALA A 42 -8.38 -52.52 12.06
C ALA A 42 -9.23 -53.82 12.03
N LYS A 43 -9.53 -54.36 10.85
CA LYS A 43 -10.23 -55.65 10.72
C LYS A 43 -9.38 -56.83 11.23
N ASP A 44 -8.08 -56.81 10.97
CA ASP A 44 -7.15 -57.83 11.46
C ASP A 44 -7.05 -57.80 12.99
N GLN A 45 -7.10 -56.60 13.60
CA GLN A 45 -7.19 -56.45 15.06
C GLN A 45 -8.51 -57.00 15.62
N ILE A 46 -9.64 -56.85 14.91
CA ILE A 46 -10.91 -57.51 15.28
C ILE A 46 -10.75 -59.03 15.25
N ASP A 47 -10.12 -59.59 14.21
CA ASP A 47 -9.91 -61.04 14.12
C ASP A 47 -9.04 -61.58 15.25
N GLN A 48 -8.02 -60.83 15.65
CA GLN A 48 -7.20 -61.16 16.83
C GLN A 48 -8.04 -61.13 18.12
N ALA A 49 -8.88 -60.10 18.31
CA ALA A 49 -9.76 -59.98 19.48
C ALA A 49 -10.78 -61.13 19.54
N VAL A 50 -11.39 -61.50 18.40
CA VAL A 50 -12.32 -62.64 18.30
C VAL A 50 -11.61 -63.95 18.65
N THR A 51 -10.41 -64.17 18.12
CA THR A 51 -9.62 -65.39 18.39
C THR A 51 -9.33 -65.53 19.88
N ALA A 52 -8.84 -64.46 20.53
CA ALA A 52 -8.57 -64.46 21.97
C ALA A 52 -9.83 -64.69 22.81
N ALA A 53 -10.96 -64.10 22.41
CA ALA A 53 -12.24 -64.29 23.10
C ALA A 53 -12.77 -65.73 22.99
N LYS A 54 -12.69 -66.34 21.79
CA LYS A 54 -13.06 -67.74 21.55
C LYS A 54 -12.21 -68.70 22.39
N ASP A 55 -10.91 -68.43 22.51
CA ASP A 55 -10.02 -69.22 23.37
C ASP A 55 -10.41 -69.13 24.85
N ASN A 56 -10.81 -67.95 25.33
CA ASN A 56 -11.28 -67.76 26.70
C ASN A 56 -12.63 -68.46 26.95
N ILE A 57 -13.56 -68.40 25.99
CA ILE A 57 -14.82 -69.16 26.04
C ILE A 57 -14.56 -70.66 26.12
N ASN A 58 -13.60 -71.17 25.34
CA ASN A 58 -13.22 -72.57 25.36
C ASN A 58 -12.67 -72.99 26.73
N LYS A 59 -11.86 -72.14 27.37
CA LYS A 59 -11.26 -72.36 28.71
C LYS A 59 -12.25 -72.20 29.86
N ALA A 60 -13.38 -71.53 29.68
CA ALA A 60 -14.36 -71.33 30.74
C ALA A 60 -14.92 -72.66 31.27
N SER A 61 -15.00 -72.77 32.60
CA SER A 61 -15.44 -73.96 33.34
C SER A 61 -16.96 -74.03 33.54
N ASP A 62 -17.65 -72.89 33.44
CA ASP A 62 -19.08 -72.76 33.68
C ASP A 62 -19.70 -71.67 32.78
N ASP A 63 -21.03 -71.57 32.82
CA ASP A 63 -21.78 -70.62 32.00
C ASP A 63 -21.50 -69.15 32.38
N THR A 64 -21.17 -68.86 33.64
CA THR A 64 -20.79 -67.51 34.10
C THR A 64 -19.47 -67.08 33.48
N GLY A 65 -18.48 -67.98 33.44
CA GLY A 65 -17.21 -67.76 32.77
C GLY A 65 -17.36 -67.59 31.25
N VAL A 66 -18.27 -68.35 30.62
CA VAL A 66 -18.58 -68.17 29.19
C VAL A 66 -19.20 -66.79 28.94
N ALA A 67 -20.16 -66.35 29.76
CA ALA A 67 -20.76 -65.02 29.65
C ALA A 67 -19.71 -63.91 29.83
N ALA A 68 -18.88 -63.98 30.87
CA ALA A 68 -17.82 -63.01 31.14
C ALA A 68 -16.78 -62.94 30.00
N ALA A 69 -16.37 -64.10 29.45
CA ALA A 69 -15.46 -64.15 28.30
C ALA A 69 -16.10 -63.57 27.03
N THR A 70 -17.40 -63.80 26.83
CA THR A 70 -18.17 -63.23 25.71
C THR A 70 -18.25 -61.70 25.82
N ASP A 71 -18.58 -61.18 27.00
CA ASP A 71 -18.69 -59.73 27.23
C ASP A 71 -17.34 -59.03 27.09
N ALA A 72 -16.27 -59.63 27.61
CA ALA A 72 -14.90 -59.14 27.43
C ALA A 72 -14.49 -59.14 25.94
N GLY A 73 -14.88 -60.18 25.19
CA GLY A 73 -14.65 -60.26 23.74
C GLY A 73 -15.38 -59.18 22.95
N LYS A 74 -16.67 -58.97 23.25
CA LYS A 74 -17.47 -57.89 22.64
C LYS A 74 -16.87 -56.51 22.95
N LEU A 75 -16.49 -56.28 24.20
CA LEU A 75 -15.81 -55.04 24.61
C LEU A 75 -14.51 -54.82 23.82
N ALA A 76 -13.70 -55.85 23.61
CA ALA A 76 -12.45 -55.75 22.86
C ALA A 76 -12.70 -55.41 21.38
N ILE A 77 -13.69 -56.05 20.74
CA ILE A 77 -14.09 -55.77 19.35
C ILE A 77 -14.57 -54.32 19.22
N ASP A 78 -15.43 -53.87 20.13
CA ASP A 78 -15.98 -52.51 20.10
C ASP A 78 -14.88 -51.45 20.32
N LYS A 79 -13.88 -51.71 21.18
CA LYS A 79 -12.72 -50.81 21.34
C LYS A 79 -11.94 -50.63 20.04
N VAL A 80 -11.73 -51.71 19.27
CA VAL A 80 -11.06 -51.64 17.96
C VAL A 80 -11.90 -50.81 16.98
N SER A 81 -13.19 -51.12 16.88
CA SER A 81 -14.11 -50.38 16.01
C SER A 81 -14.20 -48.89 16.37
N ALA A 82 -14.25 -48.56 17.65
CA ALA A 82 -14.30 -47.19 18.15
C ALA A 82 -13.00 -46.43 17.83
N ASN A 83 -11.83 -47.06 18.01
CA ASN A 83 -10.55 -46.45 17.64
C ASN A 83 -10.47 -46.17 16.13
N ALA A 84 -10.94 -47.10 15.30
CA ALA A 84 -11.01 -46.89 13.85
C ALA A 84 -11.92 -45.69 13.48
N ALA A 85 -13.05 -45.53 14.17
CA ALA A 85 -13.92 -44.37 13.96
C ALA A 85 -13.26 -43.04 14.37
N ILE A 86 -12.48 -43.03 15.46
CA ILE A 86 -11.69 -41.85 15.87
C ILE A 86 -10.61 -41.52 14.84
N ASP A 87 -9.92 -42.51 14.31
CA ASP A 87 -8.90 -42.32 13.27
C ASP A 87 -9.50 -41.80 11.96
N GLY A 88 -10.67 -42.30 11.58
CA GLY A 88 -11.43 -41.79 10.43
C GLY A 88 -11.82 -40.32 10.60
N ALA A 89 -12.40 -39.96 11.75
CA ALA A 89 -12.78 -38.57 12.05
C ALA A 89 -11.57 -37.61 12.05
N LEU A 90 -10.43 -38.05 12.61
CA LEU A 90 -9.20 -37.27 12.58
C LEU A 90 -8.68 -37.07 11.15
N ALA A 91 -8.70 -38.12 10.33
CA ALA A 91 -8.27 -38.05 8.94
C ALA A 91 -9.14 -37.08 8.11
N GLU A 92 -10.46 -37.14 8.26
CA GLU A 92 -11.38 -36.20 7.61
C GLU A 92 -11.16 -34.75 8.07
N LYS A 93 -10.94 -34.55 9.37
CA LYS A 93 -10.66 -33.22 9.91
C LYS A 93 -9.34 -32.66 9.37
N ASN A 94 -8.30 -33.48 9.32
CA ASN A 94 -7.00 -33.12 8.74
C ASN A 94 -7.12 -32.75 7.26
N ASN A 95 -7.92 -33.49 6.49
CA ASN A 95 -8.17 -33.17 5.08
C ASN A 95 -8.86 -31.80 4.93
N SER A 96 -9.84 -31.50 5.80
CA SER A 96 -10.50 -30.18 5.82
C SER A 96 -9.54 -29.04 6.21
N ILE A 97 -8.57 -29.30 7.08
CA ILE A 97 -7.51 -28.33 7.45
C ILE A 97 -6.54 -28.12 6.28
N ASP A 98 -6.17 -29.19 5.57
CA ASP A 98 -5.25 -29.12 4.43
C ASP A 98 -5.81 -28.31 3.26
N THR A 99 -7.11 -28.43 3.02
CA THR A 99 -7.80 -27.69 1.96
C THR A 99 -8.16 -26.25 2.34
N ALA A 100 -7.90 -25.82 3.59
CA ALA A 100 -8.14 -24.45 4.00
C ALA A 100 -7.23 -23.47 3.21
N PRO A 101 -7.79 -22.56 2.39
CA PRO A 101 -7.01 -21.81 1.40
C PRO A 101 -6.23 -20.63 1.99
N ASN A 102 -6.69 -20.07 3.11
CA ASN A 102 -6.17 -18.81 3.66
C ASN A 102 -5.26 -19.01 4.89
N LEU A 103 -4.94 -20.27 5.21
CA LEU A 103 -4.06 -20.63 6.31
C LEU A 103 -2.65 -20.88 5.79
N THR A 104 -1.66 -20.48 6.58
CA THR A 104 -0.29 -20.90 6.35
C THR A 104 -0.10 -22.35 6.78
N ASP A 105 0.99 -22.97 6.34
CA ASP A 105 1.38 -24.32 6.77
C ASP A 105 1.57 -24.40 8.30
N GLY A 106 2.06 -23.32 8.92
CA GLY A 106 2.19 -23.21 10.37
C GLY A 106 0.83 -23.20 11.08
N ASP A 107 -0.14 -22.46 10.56
CA ASP A 107 -1.51 -22.44 11.09
C ASP A 107 -2.16 -23.82 10.97
N LYS A 108 -2.04 -24.46 9.80
CA LYS A 108 -2.56 -25.80 9.54
C LYS A 108 -1.96 -26.82 10.52
N GLN A 109 -0.65 -26.77 10.75
CA GLN A 109 0.02 -27.66 11.70
C GLN A 109 -0.51 -27.47 13.13
N SER A 110 -0.68 -26.22 13.59
CA SER A 110 -1.22 -25.90 14.90
C SER A 110 -2.65 -26.46 15.09
N VAL A 111 -3.51 -26.32 14.09
CA VAL A 111 -4.89 -26.85 14.14
C VAL A 111 -4.91 -28.39 14.09
N LYS A 112 -4.03 -29.01 13.29
CA LYS A 112 -3.87 -30.47 13.24
C LYS A 112 -3.44 -31.04 14.58
N GLU A 113 -2.54 -30.36 15.31
CA GLU A 113 -2.11 -30.78 16.64
C GLU A 113 -3.27 -30.76 17.65
N GLN A 114 -4.15 -29.75 17.57
CA GLN A 114 -5.36 -29.69 18.40
C GLN A 114 -6.32 -30.85 18.09
N ALA A 115 -6.53 -31.16 16.80
CA ALA A 115 -7.34 -32.31 16.39
C ALA A 115 -6.73 -33.64 16.86
N LYS A 116 -5.42 -33.79 16.73
CA LYS A 116 -4.68 -34.95 17.24
C LYS A 116 -4.84 -35.12 18.75
N LYS A 117 -4.73 -34.04 19.52
CA LYS A 117 -4.91 -34.07 20.98
C LYS A 117 -6.33 -34.52 21.38
N ALA A 118 -7.35 -34.09 20.63
CA ALA A 118 -8.72 -34.55 20.84
C ALA A 118 -8.87 -36.06 20.55
N ALA A 119 -8.26 -36.54 19.46
CA ALA A 119 -8.24 -37.97 19.12
C ALA A 119 -7.50 -38.82 20.17
N ASP A 120 -6.32 -38.39 20.61
CA ASP A 120 -5.53 -39.11 21.63
C ASP A 120 -6.27 -39.18 22.98
N SER A 121 -6.99 -38.12 23.34
CA SER A 121 -7.87 -38.10 24.53
C SER A 121 -9.01 -39.10 24.40
N ALA A 122 -9.64 -39.20 23.21
CA ALA A 122 -10.70 -40.17 22.94
C ALA A 122 -10.19 -41.62 23.01
N LYS A 123 -9.05 -41.92 22.37
CA LYS A 123 -8.41 -43.24 22.44
C LYS A 123 -8.06 -43.64 23.86
N THR A 124 -7.61 -42.68 24.67
CA THR A 124 -7.36 -42.90 26.10
C THR A 124 -8.65 -43.27 26.84
N ALA A 125 -9.75 -42.57 26.60
CA ALA A 125 -11.05 -42.89 27.20
C ALA A 125 -11.57 -44.28 26.76
N ILE A 126 -11.45 -44.62 25.47
CA ILE A 126 -11.80 -45.93 24.92
C ILE A 126 -10.98 -47.03 25.59
N SER A 127 -9.67 -46.83 25.77
CA SER A 127 -8.80 -47.82 26.43
C SER A 127 -9.24 -48.13 27.86
N LYS A 128 -9.68 -47.10 28.60
CA LYS A 128 -10.15 -47.17 30.00
C LYS A 128 -11.59 -47.66 30.16
N ALA A 129 -12.37 -47.65 29.08
CA ALA A 129 -13.77 -48.10 29.12
C ALA A 129 -13.88 -49.57 29.57
N SER A 130 -14.80 -49.85 30.49
CA SER A 130 -15.02 -51.20 31.04
C SER A 130 -16.28 -51.86 30.49
N THR A 131 -17.14 -51.10 29.81
CA THR A 131 -18.37 -51.59 29.19
C THR A 131 -18.48 -51.11 27.75
N VAL A 132 -19.28 -51.82 26.94
CA VAL A 132 -19.62 -51.41 25.57
C VAL A 132 -20.29 -50.03 25.56
N GLY A 133 -21.14 -49.73 26.54
CA GLY A 133 -21.75 -48.42 26.70
C GLY A 133 -20.73 -47.30 26.89
N ASP A 134 -19.70 -47.55 27.71
CA ASP A 134 -18.62 -46.58 27.94
C ASP A 134 -17.76 -46.38 26.69
N VAL A 135 -17.49 -47.44 25.92
CA VAL A 135 -16.79 -47.36 24.63
C VAL A 135 -17.56 -46.49 23.66
N ASN A 136 -18.86 -46.76 23.48
CA ASN A 136 -19.72 -46.00 22.59
C ASN A 136 -19.80 -44.52 23.00
N LYS A 137 -19.89 -44.24 24.30
CA LYS A 137 -19.87 -42.88 24.82
C LYS A 137 -18.54 -42.18 24.53
N ALA A 138 -17.42 -42.84 24.79
CA ALA A 138 -16.08 -42.30 24.52
C ALA A 138 -15.85 -42.04 23.03
N GLN A 139 -16.30 -42.95 22.16
CA GLN A 139 -16.28 -42.79 20.70
C GLN A 139 -17.09 -41.56 20.28
N THR A 140 -18.36 -41.48 20.67
CA THR A 140 -19.25 -40.37 20.29
C THR A 140 -18.70 -39.03 20.76
N THR A 141 -18.30 -38.93 22.02
CA THR A 141 -17.68 -37.71 22.57
C THR A 141 -16.37 -37.37 21.85
N GLY A 142 -15.55 -38.37 21.51
CA GLY A 142 -14.30 -38.17 20.80
C GLY A 142 -14.48 -37.61 19.40
N VAL A 143 -15.37 -38.22 18.60
CA VAL A 143 -15.71 -37.74 17.25
C VAL A 143 -16.27 -36.31 17.30
N GLU A 144 -17.18 -36.03 18.23
CA GLU A 144 -17.71 -34.68 18.43
C GLU A 144 -16.61 -33.66 18.74
N ASN A 145 -15.67 -34.01 19.62
CA ASN A 145 -14.58 -33.10 19.99
C ASN A 145 -13.62 -32.82 18.84
N ILE A 146 -13.28 -33.83 18.02
CA ILE A 146 -12.46 -33.65 16.80
C ILE A 146 -13.18 -32.71 15.82
N ASN A 147 -14.48 -32.94 15.60
CA ASN A 147 -15.27 -32.14 14.68
C ASN A 147 -15.39 -30.67 15.14
N LYS A 148 -15.45 -30.44 16.47
CA LYS A 148 -15.50 -29.11 17.10
C LYS A 148 -14.19 -28.32 17.03
N VAL A 149 -13.06 -28.93 16.68
CA VAL A 149 -11.80 -28.18 16.50
C VAL A 149 -12.02 -27.13 15.42
N SER A 150 -11.83 -25.85 15.77
CA SER A 150 -12.09 -24.76 14.82
C SER A 150 -11.00 -24.70 13.74
N ILE A 151 -11.42 -24.45 12.50
CA ILE A 151 -10.51 -24.12 11.40
C ILE A 151 -10.64 -22.61 11.17
N PRO A 152 -9.61 -21.81 11.46
CA PRO A 152 -9.69 -20.37 11.25
C PRO A 152 -9.94 -20.03 9.78
N ALA A 153 -10.72 -18.97 9.53
CA ALA A 153 -11.04 -18.54 8.17
C ALA A 153 -9.84 -17.88 7.46
N GLN A 154 -8.89 -17.34 8.23
CA GLN A 154 -7.71 -16.63 7.77
C GLN A 154 -6.57 -16.79 8.78
N SER A 155 -5.33 -16.72 8.28
CA SER A 155 -4.12 -16.64 9.09
C SER A 155 -3.97 -15.28 9.77
N ASP A 156 -3.70 -15.27 11.08
CA ASP A 156 -3.38 -14.07 11.83
C ASP A 156 -2.10 -13.41 11.29
N ALA A 157 -1.09 -14.20 10.94
CA ALA A 157 0.17 -13.69 10.38
C ALA A 157 -0.04 -12.94 9.06
N LYS A 158 -0.92 -13.44 8.18
CA LYS A 158 -1.30 -12.74 6.95
C LYS A 158 -2.04 -11.45 7.26
N GLN A 159 -2.95 -11.47 8.22
CA GLN A 159 -3.73 -10.29 8.60
C GLN A 159 -2.84 -9.18 9.15
N ASP A 160 -1.90 -9.52 10.03
CA ASP A 160 -0.92 -8.58 10.59
C ASP A 160 -0.03 -7.99 9.50
N ALA A 161 0.42 -8.82 8.55
CA ALA A 161 1.21 -8.36 7.41
C ALA A 161 0.44 -7.41 6.50
N ILE A 162 -0.82 -7.72 6.18
CA ILE A 162 -1.70 -6.85 5.37
C ILE A 162 -1.92 -5.50 6.08
N ASN A 163 -2.13 -5.51 7.39
CA ASN A 163 -2.29 -4.28 8.17
C ASN A 163 -1.03 -3.42 8.10
N ALA A 164 0.17 -4.01 8.25
CA ALA A 164 1.43 -3.27 8.14
C ALA A 164 1.64 -2.62 6.75
N ILE A 165 1.22 -3.31 5.67
CA ILE A 165 1.25 -2.75 4.31
C ILE A 165 0.30 -1.57 4.17
N ASN A 166 -0.94 -1.71 4.67
CA ASN A 166 -1.94 -0.65 4.64
C ASN A 166 -1.50 0.58 5.45
N ASP A 167 -0.86 0.37 6.61
CA ASP A 167 -0.32 1.44 7.44
C ASP A 167 0.82 2.18 6.72
N ALA A 168 1.76 1.45 6.12
CA ALA A 168 2.85 2.04 5.34
C ALA A 168 2.31 2.85 4.14
N ALA A 169 1.33 2.29 3.41
CA ALA A 169 0.68 2.97 2.29
C ALA A 169 -0.04 4.24 2.74
N THR A 170 -0.75 4.18 3.86
CA THR A 170 -1.46 5.33 4.43
C THR A 170 -0.48 6.43 4.84
N ALA A 171 0.60 6.06 5.54
CA ALA A 171 1.64 7.02 5.94
C ALA A 171 2.30 7.69 4.72
N LYS A 172 2.66 6.90 3.70
CA LYS A 172 3.27 7.44 2.47
C LYS A 172 2.32 8.38 1.72
N LYS A 173 1.04 8.02 1.59
CA LYS A 173 0.02 8.90 0.99
C LYS A 173 -0.18 10.18 1.78
N GLY A 174 -0.16 10.10 3.11
CA GLY A 174 -0.19 11.27 3.98
C GLY A 174 0.98 12.21 3.71
N ALA A 175 2.20 11.67 3.62
CA ALA A 175 3.40 12.43 3.29
C ALA A 175 3.31 13.10 1.90
N ILE A 176 2.84 12.38 0.88
CA ILE A 176 2.64 12.93 -0.47
C ILE A 176 1.62 14.08 -0.45
N ASN A 177 0.48 13.88 0.22
CA ASN A 177 -0.60 14.86 0.25
C ASN A 177 -0.20 16.16 0.96
N GLY A 178 0.73 16.07 1.93
CA GLY A 178 1.28 17.20 2.66
C GLY A 178 2.34 18.04 1.92
N THR A 179 2.72 17.67 0.69
CA THR A 179 3.68 18.45 -0.11
C THR A 179 3.05 19.65 -0.83
N ASP A 180 3.85 20.52 -1.43
CA ASP A 180 3.38 21.65 -2.25
C ASP A 180 3.29 21.33 -3.76
N LEU A 181 3.40 20.04 -4.10
CA LEU A 181 3.20 19.51 -5.44
C LEU A 181 1.80 19.83 -6.00
N THR A 182 1.66 19.82 -7.32
CA THR A 182 0.34 19.96 -7.93
C THR A 182 -0.54 18.73 -7.70
N ALA A 183 -1.85 18.89 -7.83
CA ALA A 183 -2.81 17.81 -7.65
C ALA A 183 -2.52 16.61 -8.58
N GLU A 184 -2.09 16.88 -9.81
CA GLU A 184 -1.72 15.88 -10.81
C GLU A 184 -0.47 15.09 -10.38
N GLU A 185 0.59 15.79 -9.95
CA GLU A 185 1.82 15.17 -9.43
C GLU A 185 1.55 14.30 -8.19
N LYS A 186 0.77 14.83 -7.23
CA LYS A 186 0.34 14.08 -6.03
C LYS A 186 -0.46 12.83 -6.40
N THR A 187 -1.41 12.95 -7.33
CA THR A 187 -2.24 11.82 -7.75
C THR A 187 -1.40 10.71 -8.36
N ALA A 188 -0.42 11.05 -9.20
CA ALA A 188 0.49 10.07 -9.78
C ALA A 188 1.29 9.31 -8.70
N LEU A 189 1.81 10.02 -7.70
CA LEU A 189 2.55 9.40 -6.58
C LEU A 189 1.67 8.56 -5.66
N VAL A 190 0.46 9.03 -5.34
CA VAL A 190 -0.52 8.30 -4.52
C VAL A 190 -0.92 7.00 -5.21
N ASN A 191 -1.17 7.04 -6.53
CA ASN A 191 -1.51 5.85 -7.31
C ASN A 191 -0.33 4.86 -7.37
N LYS A 192 0.91 5.36 -7.51
CA LYS A 192 2.11 4.52 -7.45
C LYS A 192 2.24 3.83 -6.09
N ALA A 193 2.06 4.56 -4.99
CA ALA A 193 2.12 3.99 -3.64
C ALA A 193 1.00 2.96 -3.40
N GLN A 194 -0.23 3.22 -3.87
CA GLN A 194 -1.33 2.26 -3.76
C GLN A 194 -1.04 0.98 -4.55
N LYS A 195 -0.54 1.10 -5.79
CA LYS A 195 -0.23 -0.07 -6.60
C LYS A 195 0.81 -0.97 -5.91
N LEU A 196 1.85 -0.37 -5.32
CA LEU A 196 2.87 -1.12 -4.57
C LEU A 196 2.27 -1.85 -3.36
N ALA A 197 1.30 -1.23 -2.67
CA ALA A 197 0.57 -1.86 -1.58
C ALA A 197 -0.29 -3.05 -2.06
N ASP A 198 -1.03 -2.87 -3.16
CA ASP A 198 -1.86 -3.93 -3.74
C ASP A 198 -1.00 -5.13 -4.20
N ASP A 199 0.13 -4.86 -4.86
CA ASP A 199 1.08 -5.89 -5.29
C ASP A 199 1.63 -6.66 -4.07
N ALA A 200 2.04 -5.96 -3.00
CA ALA A 200 2.54 -6.60 -1.77
C ALA A 200 1.47 -7.42 -1.03
N ILE A 201 0.22 -6.96 -0.99
CA ILE A 201 -0.91 -7.71 -0.41
C ILE A 201 -1.18 -8.98 -1.21
N ALA A 202 -1.08 -8.92 -2.54
CA ALA A 202 -1.21 -10.10 -3.39
C ALA A 202 -0.12 -11.14 -3.09
N ASP A 203 1.13 -10.70 -2.89
CA ASP A 203 2.24 -11.59 -2.50
C ASP A 203 2.03 -12.22 -1.12
N ILE A 204 1.56 -11.45 -0.12
CA ILE A 204 1.20 -11.97 1.21
C ILE A 204 0.10 -13.03 1.10
N ASN A 205 -0.93 -12.79 0.28
CA ASN A 205 -2.02 -13.75 0.09
C ASN A 205 -1.55 -15.04 -0.56
N LYS A 206 -0.58 -14.97 -1.48
CA LYS A 206 0.02 -16.13 -2.16
C LYS A 206 0.98 -16.94 -1.26
N ALA A 207 1.61 -16.31 -0.28
CA ALA A 207 2.58 -16.96 0.59
C ALA A 207 1.97 -18.14 1.39
N THR A 208 2.61 -19.31 1.40
CA THR A 208 2.09 -20.49 2.12
C THR A 208 2.69 -20.65 3.51
N THR A 209 3.80 -19.99 3.83
CA THR A 209 4.49 -20.09 5.12
C THR A 209 4.56 -18.74 5.83
N ASN A 210 4.71 -18.78 7.15
CA ASN A 210 4.88 -17.56 7.96
C ASN A 210 6.13 -16.77 7.55
N ASP A 211 7.23 -17.44 7.20
CA ASP A 211 8.46 -16.79 6.76
C ASP A 211 8.27 -16.07 5.42
N ALA A 212 7.55 -16.68 4.48
CA ALA A 212 7.22 -16.05 3.21
C ALA A 212 6.28 -14.86 3.39
N VAL A 213 5.31 -14.95 4.31
CA VAL A 213 4.43 -13.83 4.70
C VAL A 213 5.25 -12.68 5.27
N ASN A 214 6.19 -12.96 6.18
CA ASN A 214 7.06 -11.95 6.77
C ASN A 214 7.99 -11.31 5.73
N THR A 215 8.55 -12.09 4.82
CA THR A 215 9.40 -11.58 3.73
C THR A 215 8.59 -10.65 2.80
N ALA A 216 7.38 -11.05 2.40
CA ALA A 216 6.51 -10.23 1.56
C ALA A 216 6.11 -8.92 2.26
N LYS A 217 5.81 -8.98 3.56
CA LYS A 217 5.55 -7.81 4.41
C LYS A 217 6.74 -6.85 4.42
N GLU A 218 7.93 -7.34 4.74
CA GLU A 218 9.14 -6.50 4.85
C GLU A 218 9.48 -5.83 3.51
N ASN A 219 9.52 -6.61 2.44
CA ASN A 219 9.78 -6.09 1.09
C ASN A 219 8.72 -5.07 0.65
N GLY A 220 7.45 -5.34 0.93
CA GLY A 220 6.34 -4.45 0.58
C GLY A 220 6.40 -3.13 1.33
N VAL A 221 6.60 -3.17 2.66
CA VAL A 221 6.76 -1.97 3.49
C VAL A 221 7.95 -1.15 3.02
N GLU A 222 9.11 -1.78 2.79
CA GLU A 222 10.31 -1.10 2.30
C GLU A 222 10.05 -0.42 0.95
N THR A 223 9.46 -1.14 -0.01
CA THR A 223 9.22 -0.61 -1.36
C THR A 223 8.26 0.58 -1.34
N ILE A 224 7.21 0.54 -0.50
CA ILE A 224 6.29 1.67 -0.31
C ILE A 224 7.02 2.86 0.33
N ASN A 225 7.81 2.62 1.38
CA ASN A 225 8.56 3.67 2.07
C ASN A 225 9.61 4.32 1.16
N ASN A 226 10.17 3.56 0.22
CA ASN A 226 11.15 4.04 -0.76
C ASN A 226 10.52 4.73 -1.98
N VAL A 227 9.20 4.93 -2.02
CA VAL A 227 8.57 5.82 -3.01
C VAL A 227 9.16 7.22 -2.85
N ASN A 228 9.92 7.65 -3.86
CA ASN A 228 10.48 8.98 -3.96
C ASN A 228 9.36 10.03 -4.03
N VAL A 229 9.42 11.02 -3.13
CA VAL A 229 8.53 12.18 -3.10
C VAL A 229 9.39 13.41 -3.33
N PRO A 230 9.26 14.11 -4.48
CA PRO A 230 10.04 15.31 -4.76
C PRO A 230 9.76 16.44 -3.75
N ASP A 231 10.79 17.22 -3.43
CA ASP A 231 10.68 18.38 -2.54
C ASP A 231 9.97 19.57 -3.20
N THR A 232 10.09 19.70 -4.54
CA THR A 232 9.48 20.76 -5.34
C THR A 232 8.65 20.21 -6.49
N SER A 233 7.72 21.03 -6.98
CA SER A 233 6.91 20.75 -8.16
C SER A 233 7.68 21.12 -9.42
N ALA A 234 7.87 20.15 -10.31
CA ALA A 234 8.55 20.39 -11.58
C ALA A 234 7.77 21.38 -12.45
N THR A 235 6.43 21.33 -12.40
CA THR A 235 5.55 22.27 -13.11
C THR A 235 5.72 23.70 -12.59
N LYS A 236 5.76 23.89 -11.26
CA LYS A 236 5.98 25.24 -10.68
C LYS A 236 7.37 25.78 -10.97
N ASP A 237 8.39 24.92 -10.88
CA ASP A 237 9.79 25.33 -11.13
C ASP A 237 9.96 25.80 -12.58
N ALA A 238 9.43 25.05 -13.55
CA ALA A 238 9.45 25.45 -14.95
C ALA A 238 8.72 26.78 -15.23
N ALA A 239 7.57 27.01 -14.57
CA ALA A 239 6.83 28.26 -14.70
C ALA A 239 7.60 29.46 -14.12
N LYS A 240 8.28 29.30 -12.98
CA LYS A 240 9.13 30.35 -12.39
C LYS A 240 10.32 30.69 -13.27
N ASP A 241 10.94 29.70 -13.90
CA ASP A 241 12.03 29.91 -14.86
C ASP A 241 11.57 30.73 -16.07
N ALA A 242 10.34 30.50 -16.55
CA ALA A 242 9.75 31.27 -17.64
C ALA A 242 9.52 32.74 -17.25
N ILE A 243 9.02 33.00 -16.03
CA ILE A 243 8.89 34.36 -15.49
C ILE A 243 10.25 35.07 -15.41
N ASP A 244 11.29 34.39 -14.93
CA ASP A 244 12.64 34.97 -14.86
C ASP A 244 13.20 35.30 -16.24
N LYS A 245 12.85 34.50 -17.26
CA LYS A 245 13.24 34.77 -18.65
C LYS A 245 12.49 35.97 -19.24
N ALA A 246 11.20 36.11 -18.95
CA ALA A 246 10.40 37.27 -19.37
C ALA A 246 10.95 38.56 -18.75
N ALA A 247 11.26 38.54 -17.45
CA ALA A 247 11.86 39.66 -16.73
C ALA A 247 13.20 40.10 -17.34
N LYS A 248 14.12 39.16 -17.57
CA LYS A 248 15.42 39.44 -18.21
C LYS A 248 15.24 40.10 -19.58
N THR A 249 14.26 39.65 -20.36
CA THR A 249 13.96 40.24 -21.68
C THR A 249 13.47 41.68 -21.53
N LYS A 250 12.61 41.94 -20.54
CA LYS A 250 12.08 43.28 -20.28
C LYS A 250 13.13 44.25 -19.76
N ASP A 251 13.97 43.80 -18.82
CA ASP A 251 15.07 44.57 -18.27
C ASP A 251 16.08 44.96 -19.34
N ALA A 252 16.39 44.06 -20.29
CA ALA A 252 17.23 44.38 -21.43
C ALA A 252 16.64 45.46 -22.33
N ALA A 253 15.31 45.47 -22.54
CA ALA A 253 14.63 46.52 -23.27
C ALA A 253 14.67 47.88 -22.53
N ILE A 254 14.52 47.87 -21.19
CA ILE A 254 14.67 49.05 -20.34
C ILE A 254 16.11 49.58 -20.44
N ASP A 255 17.12 48.72 -20.37
CA ASP A 255 18.53 49.10 -20.48
C ASP A 255 18.86 49.75 -21.82
N ALA A 256 18.27 49.26 -22.90
CA ALA A 256 18.42 49.81 -24.24
C ALA A 256 17.66 51.13 -24.48
N SER A 257 16.83 51.58 -23.54
CA SER A 257 16.03 52.80 -23.69
C SER A 257 16.83 54.09 -23.47
N ASN A 258 16.28 55.23 -23.91
CA ASN A 258 16.87 56.57 -23.73
C ASN A 258 16.57 57.22 -22.36
N LEU A 259 16.04 56.46 -21.41
CA LEU A 259 15.80 56.90 -20.02
C LEU A 259 17.10 57.22 -19.27
N THR A 260 17.00 58.01 -18.20
CA THR A 260 18.12 58.19 -17.26
C THR A 260 18.37 56.94 -16.42
N ALA A 261 19.48 56.90 -15.69
CA ALA A 261 19.79 55.77 -14.82
C ALA A 261 18.73 55.58 -13.72
N GLU A 262 18.23 56.68 -13.15
CA GLU A 262 17.20 56.69 -12.12
C GLU A 262 15.86 56.17 -12.66
N GLU A 263 15.42 56.68 -13.82
CA GLU A 263 14.18 56.23 -14.47
C GLU A 263 14.24 54.73 -14.84
N LYS A 264 15.39 54.24 -15.31
CA LYS A 264 15.62 52.80 -15.58
C LYS A 264 15.55 51.98 -14.29
N ALA A 265 16.15 52.45 -13.21
CA ALA A 265 16.14 51.75 -11.93
C ALA A 265 14.71 51.60 -11.39
N ASP A 266 13.90 52.66 -11.46
CA ASP A 266 12.50 52.65 -11.02
C ASP A 266 11.64 51.67 -11.84
N LEU A 267 11.84 51.62 -13.17
CA LEU A 267 11.13 50.66 -14.02
C LEU A 267 11.55 49.21 -13.75
N LYS A 268 12.85 48.95 -13.56
CA LYS A 268 13.33 47.62 -13.17
C LYS A 268 12.79 47.18 -11.81
N GLN A 269 12.61 48.11 -10.88
CA GLN A 269 11.93 47.83 -9.62
C GLN A 269 10.46 47.44 -9.83
N THR A 270 9.78 48.10 -10.79
CA THR A 270 8.41 47.73 -11.18
C THR A 270 8.35 46.33 -11.78
N VAL A 271 9.28 45.98 -12.70
CA VAL A 271 9.40 44.62 -13.27
C VAL A 271 9.63 43.58 -12.17
N ALA A 272 10.55 43.84 -11.24
CA ALA A 272 10.80 42.94 -10.10
C ALA A 272 9.56 42.76 -9.21
N GLY A 273 8.74 43.81 -9.05
CA GLY A 273 7.45 43.73 -8.39
C GLY A 273 6.48 42.77 -9.07
N GLU A 274 6.35 42.86 -10.40
CA GLU A 274 5.48 41.96 -11.18
C GLU A 274 6.01 40.51 -11.19
N VAL A 275 7.33 40.30 -11.23
CA VAL A 275 7.94 38.98 -11.06
C VAL A 275 7.55 38.34 -9.72
N ASN A 276 7.67 39.09 -8.63
CA ASN A 276 7.34 38.58 -7.30
C ASN A 276 5.85 38.22 -7.18
N LYS A 277 4.95 39.05 -7.75
CA LYS A 277 3.51 38.74 -7.80
C LYS A 277 3.24 37.46 -8.61
N ALA A 278 3.89 37.31 -9.77
CA ALA A 278 3.72 36.13 -10.62
C ALA A 278 4.21 34.85 -9.92
N LYS A 279 5.40 34.88 -9.31
CA LYS A 279 5.95 33.74 -8.56
C LYS A 279 5.07 33.36 -7.37
N ALA A 280 4.55 34.33 -6.63
CA ALA A 280 3.61 34.08 -5.54
C ALA A 280 2.29 33.43 -6.03
N ALA A 281 1.78 33.84 -7.19
CA ALA A 281 0.61 33.22 -7.80
C ALA A 281 0.88 31.78 -8.25
N ILE A 282 2.07 31.49 -8.80
CA ILE A 282 2.52 30.13 -9.14
C ILE A 282 2.64 29.26 -7.89
N ASP A 283 3.19 29.79 -6.79
CA ASP A 283 3.31 29.06 -5.53
C ASP A 283 1.95 28.68 -4.94
N ALA A 284 0.99 29.61 -5.00
CA ALA A 284 -0.38 29.40 -4.51
C ALA A 284 -1.21 28.46 -5.38
N ALA A 285 -0.83 28.26 -6.65
CA ALA A 285 -1.54 27.37 -7.56
C ALA A 285 -1.45 25.91 -7.09
N THR A 286 -2.58 25.20 -7.18
CA THR A 286 -2.69 23.81 -6.70
C THR A 286 -2.78 22.78 -7.81
N LYS A 287 -3.02 23.22 -9.05
CA LYS A 287 -3.15 22.37 -10.24
C LYS A 287 -2.23 22.88 -11.35
N ASP A 288 -1.83 21.98 -12.24
CA ASP A 288 -1.00 22.34 -13.40
C ASP A 288 -1.64 23.45 -14.26
N ALA A 289 -2.96 23.39 -14.47
CA ALA A 289 -3.69 24.41 -15.23
C ALA A 289 -3.65 25.80 -14.56
N ASP A 290 -3.69 25.84 -13.23
CA ASP A 290 -3.64 27.09 -12.47
C ASP A 290 -2.22 27.67 -12.50
N VAL A 291 -1.19 26.81 -12.43
CA VAL A 291 0.22 27.21 -12.60
C VAL A 291 0.43 27.84 -13.99
N ASN A 292 -0.06 27.19 -15.05
CA ASN A 292 0.05 27.70 -16.42
C ASN A 292 -0.68 29.04 -16.60
N THR A 293 -1.83 29.20 -15.94
CA THR A 293 -2.58 30.47 -15.95
C THR A 293 -1.81 31.57 -15.22
N ALA A 294 -1.25 31.27 -14.04
CA ALA A 294 -0.44 32.21 -13.27
C ALA A 294 0.83 32.64 -14.04
N GLN A 295 1.52 31.69 -14.68
CA GLN A 295 2.65 31.97 -15.57
C GLN A 295 2.25 32.93 -16.69
N THR A 296 1.21 32.58 -17.45
CA THR A 296 0.75 33.38 -18.60
C THR A 296 0.37 34.80 -18.18
N ASN A 297 -0.31 34.95 -17.04
CA ASN A 297 -0.69 36.26 -16.53
C ASN A 297 0.53 37.06 -16.05
N GLY A 298 1.49 36.41 -15.41
CA GLY A 298 2.75 37.02 -14.98
C GLY A 298 3.59 37.52 -16.15
N GLU A 299 3.76 36.70 -17.20
CA GLU A 299 4.45 37.10 -18.43
C GLU A 299 3.79 38.32 -19.07
N LYS A 300 2.45 38.35 -19.16
CA LYS A 300 1.70 39.51 -19.66
C LYS A 300 1.89 40.76 -18.81
N ALA A 301 1.89 40.64 -17.49
CA ALA A 301 2.07 41.78 -16.59
C ALA A 301 3.47 42.39 -16.71
N ILE A 302 4.50 41.54 -16.82
CA ILE A 302 5.89 41.98 -17.06
C ILE A 302 5.99 42.67 -18.42
N ASP A 303 5.41 42.09 -19.47
CA ASP A 303 5.43 42.68 -20.81
C ASP A 303 4.68 44.02 -20.86
N ALA A 304 3.60 44.15 -20.08
CA ALA A 304 2.80 45.37 -19.97
C ALA A 304 3.48 46.53 -19.23
N VAL A 305 4.64 46.33 -18.59
CA VAL A 305 5.40 47.46 -18.00
C VAL A 305 5.85 48.39 -19.12
N GLU A 306 5.24 49.57 -19.23
CA GLU A 306 5.56 50.50 -20.31
C GLU A 306 6.95 51.11 -20.13
N ILE A 307 7.64 51.36 -21.26
CA ILE A 307 8.91 52.11 -21.28
C ILE A 307 8.58 53.49 -21.84
N PRO A 308 8.35 54.51 -20.98
CA PRO A 308 7.99 55.85 -21.42
C PRO A 308 9.18 56.60 -22.04
N ALA A 309 8.90 57.75 -22.64
CA ALA A 309 9.94 58.74 -22.94
C ALA A 309 10.48 59.36 -21.64
N SER A 310 11.76 59.75 -21.64
CA SER A 310 12.38 60.36 -20.45
C SER A 310 11.79 61.73 -20.16
N ALA A 311 11.18 61.88 -18.98
CA ALA A 311 10.64 63.14 -18.52
C ALA A 311 11.79 64.12 -18.23
N ALA A 312 12.86 63.64 -17.57
CA ALA A 312 14.03 64.45 -17.26
C ALA A 312 14.72 65.00 -18.52
N LYS A 313 14.90 64.18 -19.55
CA LYS A 313 15.46 64.66 -20.82
C LYS A 313 14.51 65.63 -21.52
N THR A 314 13.20 65.42 -21.45
CA THR A 314 12.20 66.33 -22.04
C THR A 314 12.26 67.70 -21.36
N ASP A 315 12.30 67.73 -20.04
CA ASP A 315 12.39 68.97 -19.26
C ASP A 315 13.69 69.71 -19.51
N ALA A 316 14.82 69.00 -19.61
CA ALA A 316 16.10 69.59 -19.95
C ALA A 316 16.10 70.24 -21.35
N LYS A 317 15.49 69.57 -22.35
CA LYS A 317 15.32 70.16 -23.69
C LYS A 317 14.41 71.40 -23.68
N ASN A 318 13.32 71.36 -22.92
CA ASN A 318 12.42 72.50 -22.76
C ASN A 318 13.12 73.70 -22.09
N ALA A 319 13.99 73.45 -21.10
CA ALA A 319 14.78 74.47 -20.44
C ALA A 319 15.78 75.13 -21.42
N ILE A 320 16.41 74.35 -22.30
CA ILE A 320 17.27 74.87 -23.37
C ILE A 320 16.47 75.72 -24.35
N ASP A 321 15.29 75.27 -24.77
CA ASP A 321 14.40 76.03 -25.64
C ASP A 321 14.02 77.38 -25.03
N GLN A 322 13.68 77.38 -23.74
CA GLN A 322 13.34 78.59 -23.03
C GLN A 322 14.54 79.54 -22.90
N ALA A 323 15.73 79.02 -22.62
CA ALA A 323 16.96 79.81 -22.53
C ALA A 323 17.36 80.42 -23.88
N ALA A 324 17.27 79.65 -24.97
CA ALA A 324 17.51 80.13 -26.33
C ALA A 324 16.57 81.27 -26.70
N LYS A 325 15.26 81.09 -26.45
CA LYS A 325 14.25 82.13 -26.67
C LYS A 325 14.55 83.43 -25.91
N THR A 326 14.90 83.33 -24.62
CA THR A 326 15.27 84.50 -23.82
C THR A 326 16.49 85.23 -24.40
N LYS A 327 17.47 84.49 -24.93
CA LYS A 327 18.66 85.08 -25.56
C LYS A 327 18.33 85.78 -26.88
N ASP A 328 17.47 85.17 -27.70
CA ASP A 328 16.99 85.74 -28.95
C ASP A 328 16.19 87.04 -28.72
N ASP A 329 15.31 87.06 -27.72
CA ASP A 329 14.56 88.26 -27.32
C ASP A 329 15.51 89.40 -26.91
N ALA A 330 16.60 89.08 -26.20
CA ALA A 330 17.63 90.05 -25.82
C ALA A 330 18.43 90.57 -27.03
N ILE A 331 18.75 89.69 -27.99
CA ILE A 331 19.39 90.08 -29.26
C ILE A 331 18.48 91.02 -30.04
N ASP A 332 17.18 90.74 -30.11
CA ASP A 332 16.21 91.61 -30.78
C ASP A 332 16.13 93.01 -30.16
N ALA A 333 16.21 93.10 -28.83
CA ALA A 333 16.19 94.37 -28.10
C ALA A 333 17.50 95.19 -28.22
N SER A 334 18.57 94.63 -28.82
CA SER A 334 19.86 95.31 -28.94
C SER A 334 19.91 96.37 -30.06
N ASN A 335 20.93 97.24 -30.03
CA ASN A 335 21.17 98.28 -31.05
C ASN A 335 21.98 97.79 -32.27
N LEU A 336 22.08 96.47 -32.47
CA LEU A 336 22.79 95.87 -33.61
C LEU A 336 22.02 96.02 -34.93
N THR A 337 22.74 95.84 -36.04
CA THR A 337 22.13 95.77 -37.38
C THR A 337 21.31 94.49 -37.55
N ALA A 338 20.42 94.47 -38.55
CA ALA A 338 19.59 93.29 -38.83
C ALA A 338 20.44 92.05 -39.20
N GLU A 339 21.53 92.23 -39.95
CA GLU A 339 22.45 91.15 -40.33
C GLU A 339 23.18 90.58 -39.11
N GLU A 340 23.72 91.43 -38.23
CA GLU A 340 24.38 90.98 -37.01
C GLU A 340 23.42 90.24 -36.06
N LYS A 341 22.17 90.70 -35.93
CA LYS A 341 21.14 90.00 -35.14
C LYS A 341 20.82 88.63 -35.72
N ALA A 342 20.69 88.52 -37.04
CA ALA A 342 20.38 87.26 -37.71
C ALA A 342 21.50 86.22 -37.52
N ASP A 343 22.76 86.64 -37.63
CA ASP A 343 23.92 85.76 -37.42
C ASP A 343 24.01 85.29 -35.97
N LEU A 344 23.80 86.18 -34.99
CA LEU A 344 23.79 85.81 -33.57
C LEU A 344 22.68 84.81 -33.24
N LYS A 345 21.46 85.03 -33.73
CA LYS A 345 20.34 84.09 -33.53
C LYS A 345 20.63 82.72 -34.14
N LYS A 346 21.32 82.68 -35.28
CA LYS A 346 21.77 81.41 -35.89
C LYS A 346 22.76 80.67 -34.98
N THR A 347 23.68 81.40 -34.34
CA THR A 347 24.59 80.83 -33.34
C THR A 347 23.85 80.31 -32.10
N VAL A 348 22.86 81.05 -31.60
CA VAL A 348 22.02 80.61 -30.46
C VAL A 348 21.27 79.32 -30.80
N ALA A 349 20.62 79.26 -31.97
CA ALA A 349 19.91 78.06 -32.43
C ALA A 349 20.84 76.85 -32.60
N ALA A 350 22.04 77.05 -33.16
CA ALA A 350 23.02 75.98 -33.30
C ALA A 350 23.45 75.41 -31.94
N ALA A 351 23.79 76.28 -30.98
CA ALA A 351 24.18 75.86 -29.64
C ALA A 351 23.02 75.17 -28.88
N ALA A 352 21.79 75.66 -29.05
CA ALA A 352 20.60 75.03 -28.45
C ALA A 352 20.36 73.63 -29.01
N ASN A 353 20.48 73.44 -30.33
CA ASN A 353 20.33 72.12 -30.94
C ASN A 353 21.44 71.17 -30.50
N GLU A 354 22.69 71.61 -30.48
CA GLU A 354 23.83 70.80 -30.00
C GLU A 354 23.62 70.34 -28.55
N ALA A 355 23.17 71.24 -27.66
CA ALA A 355 22.88 70.88 -26.28
C ALA A 355 21.75 69.85 -26.14
N LYS A 356 20.70 69.93 -26.98
CA LYS A 356 19.62 68.93 -26.99
C LYS A 356 20.07 67.59 -27.56
N ASP A 357 20.92 67.60 -28.59
CA ASP A 357 21.50 66.40 -29.17
C ASP A 357 22.39 65.68 -28.15
N ASN A 358 23.17 66.43 -27.37
CA ASN A 358 23.99 65.88 -26.28
C ASN A 358 23.13 65.23 -25.17
N ILE A 359 22.00 65.84 -24.82
CA ILE A 359 21.01 65.25 -23.89
C ILE A 359 20.44 63.94 -24.46
N GLU A 360 20.09 63.93 -25.75
CA GLU A 360 19.54 62.73 -26.39
C GLU A 360 20.56 61.59 -26.39
N ALA A 361 21.79 61.89 -26.81
CA ALA A 361 22.91 60.96 -26.87
C ALA A 361 23.38 60.48 -25.48
N GLY A 362 22.92 61.09 -24.38
CA GLY A 362 23.38 60.77 -23.02
C GLY A 362 24.85 61.13 -22.79
N THR A 363 25.40 61.99 -23.64
CA THR A 363 26.77 62.50 -23.56
C THR A 363 26.72 63.88 -22.92
N LEU A 364 26.43 63.91 -21.61
CA LEU A 364 26.90 65.05 -20.82
C LEU A 364 28.42 64.90 -20.74
N ASP A 365 29.09 65.45 -21.73
CA ASP A 365 30.53 65.72 -21.68
C ASP A 365 30.77 66.54 -20.41
N THR A 366 31.46 65.95 -19.45
CA THR A 366 31.96 66.62 -18.25
C THR A 366 33.07 67.58 -18.70
N ALA A 367 32.69 68.73 -19.25
CA ALA A 367 33.61 69.80 -19.58
C ALA A 367 33.79 70.69 -18.34
N GLU A 368 34.89 70.45 -17.63
CA GLU A 368 35.53 71.45 -16.76
C GLU A 368 36.44 72.37 -17.57
#